data_AF-A0A2E8M1H8-F1
#
_entry.id   AF-A0A2E8M1H8-F1
#
_cell.length_a   1.000
_cell.length_b   1.000
_cell.length_c   1.000
_cell.angle_alpha   90.00
_cell.angle_beta   90.00
_cell.angle_gamma   90.00
#
_symmetry.space_group_name_H-M   'P 1'
#
loop_
_entity.id
_entity.type
_entity.pdbx_description
1 polymer ?
#
loop_
_entity_poly.entity_id
_entity_poly.type
_entity_poly.pdbx_seq_one_letter_code
_entity_poly.pdbx_strand_id
1 'polypeptide(L)'
;MNTKSIALLTAFSLLLAASSALASPRVWKDASSGRTLTGEFVELTKDAVKVRRANGDVVSLPLSRLTEEDIAFAKGASDKGGALANDWPSWRGTRRDGHSPDTTSMAKWPEGGPELVWAFEDCGKGYSCPAVVGNRLYFTGSRKGKAEVICIDAGTGEEVWASTIGTDPEEGYNTRWGAGTRGAATVDDGMVYAMNANGDVSGITPDKGEKKWSVSLVEDFGGKIPGWGYSESPLIDGDKLIVTPGGDKGAIIALDKKTGKTIWQSADLTDAAQYSSVIVAEVNGKKQYVQLFMKKLAGVSADTGELLWSTKWPGRTAVIPTPIYAEGHVYISSGYGVGCKLVDISGDEAKEVWSNKVMKNHHGGVIKVGEYVYGFSDGPGLVCQNFKTGEQVWSERGEGKSKGAVHYVDGMLVCIDESEGSCFLAKASPDGFEELGRFPMPRKTKLREGTSGKVWTHPVVVNGKLYLRDQDLVFCFDVKG
;
A
#
# COMPACT_ATOMS: atom_id res chain seq x y z
N MET A 1 4.16 43.77 -55.47
CA MET A 1 3.80 42.42 -55.97
C MET A 1 4.30 41.38 -54.97
N ASN A 2 3.45 40.40 -54.69
CA ASN A 2 3.57 39.35 -53.66
C ASN A 2 4.93 38.64 -53.54
N THR A 3 5.31 38.34 -52.30
CA THR A 3 5.85 37.03 -51.90
C THR A 3 5.57 36.77 -50.41
N LYS A 4 4.89 35.66 -50.12
CA LYS A 4 4.68 35.08 -48.78
C LYS A 4 5.92 34.24 -48.41
N SER A 5 6.35 34.28 -47.14
CA SER A 5 6.57 33.10 -46.27
C SER A 5 7.48 33.35 -45.05
N ILE A 6 7.06 32.76 -43.92
CA ILE A 6 7.81 32.29 -42.73
C ILE A 6 8.28 33.34 -41.70
N ALA A 7 7.62 33.35 -40.54
CA ALA A 7 8.24 33.10 -39.23
C ALA A 7 7.16 32.89 -38.14
N LEU A 8 7.06 31.64 -37.68
CA LEU A 8 6.49 31.22 -36.40
C LEU A 8 7.58 31.40 -35.31
N LEU A 9 7.23 31.20 -34.02
CA LEU A 9 7.97 31.49 -32.77
C LEU A 9 7.67 32.91 -32.25
N THR A 10 7.11 33.13 -31.06
CA THR A 10 7.33 32.49 -29.75
C THR A 10 6.10 32.67 -28.85
N ALA A 11 5.58 31.58 -28.28
CA ALA A 11 4.85 31.59 -27.01
C ALA A 11 4.88 30.16 -26.44
N PHE A 12 6.01 29.80 -25.84
CA PHE A 12 6.14 28.60 -25.01
C PHE A 12 6.86 29.01 -23.74
N SER A 13 6.13 29.08 -22.64
CA SER A 13 6.60 28.91 -21.27
C SER A 13 5.43 29.13 -20.32
N LEU A 14 5.37 28.28 -19.28
CA LEU A 14 4.42 28.22 -18.17
C LEU A 14 3.11 27.46 -18.40
N LEU A 15 3.21 26.13 -18.31
CA LEU A 15 2.21 25.28 -17.62
C LEU A 15 2.88 23.94 -17.27
N LEU A 16 3.78 23.97 -16.29
CA LEU A 16 4.31 22.79 -15.58
C LEU A 16 4.54 23.19 -14.12
N ALA A 17 3.48 23.13 -13.31
CA ALA A 17 3.53 23.08 -11.85
C ALA A 17 2.09 22.98 -11.31
N ALA A 18 1.53 21.79 -11.26
CA ALA A 18 0.22 21.60 -10.61
C ALA A 18 0.12 20.36 -9.71
N SER A 19 1.07 19.41 -9.78
CA SER A 19 1.02 18.17 -8.99
C SER A 19 1.76 18.25 -7.64
N SER A 20 2.51 19.32 -7.34
CA SER A 20 3.20 19.53 -6.05
C SER A 20 2.50 20.51 -5.10
N ALA A 21 1.43 21.17 -5.54
CA ALA A 21 0.90 22.36 -4.87
C ALA A 21 0.15 22.09 -3.55
N LEU A 22 -0.26 20.84 -3.28
CA LEU A 22 -1.01 20.48 -2.08
C LEU A 22 -0.11 20.27 -0.86
N ALA A 23 1.11 19.76 -1.08
CA ALA A 23 2.11 19.48 -0.04
C ALA A 23 3.26 20.51 0.00
N SER A 24 3.22 21.56 -0.83
CA SER A 24 4.23 22.62 -0.78
C SER A 24 3.83 23.69 0.25
N PRO A 25 4.75 24.15 1.13
CA PRO A 25 4.46 25.23 2.05
C PRO A 25 3.97 26.49 1.32
N ARG A 26 2.84 27.06 1.77
CA ARG A 26 2.30 28.33 1.27
C ARG A 26 2.14 29.34 2.40
N VAL A 27 1.97 30.60 2.03
CA VAL A 27 1.66 31.68 2.98
C VAL A 27 0.14 31.74 3.17
N TRP A 28 -0.30 31.57 4.41
CA TRP A 28 -1.67 31.74 4.87
C TRP A 28 -1.81 33.10 5.54
N LYS A 29 -2.88 33.84 5.26
CA LYS A 29 -3.04 35.21 5.75
C LYS A 29 -4.28 35.34 6.62
N ASP A 30 -4.09 35.90 7.80
CA ASP A 30 -5.19 36.33 8.65
C ASP A 30 -5.82 37.60 8.05
N ALA A 31 -7.08 37.51 7.63
CA ALA A 31 -7.82 38.57 6.96
C ALA A 31 -8.07 39.80 7.86
N SER A 32 -8.06 39.61 9.19
CA SER A 32 -8.36 40.67 10.17
C SER A 32 -7.12 41.43 10.63
N SER A 33 -6.00 40.72 10.81
CA SER A 33 -4.77 41.27 11.39
C SER A 33 -3.63 41.42 10.38
N GLY A 34 -3.77 40.86 9.18
CA GLY A 34 -2.74 40.85 8.15
C GLY A 34 -1.53 39.97 8.46
N ARG A 35 -1.52 39.28 9.60
CA ARG A 35 -0.47 38.35 9.99
C ARG A 35 -0.42 37.17 9.03
N THR A 36 0.78 36.68 8.77
CA THR A 36 1.00 35.56 7.87
C THR A 36 1.59 34.36 8.60
N LEU A 37 1.31 33.19 8.07
CA LEU A 37 1.84 31.91 8.51
C LEU A 37 2.29 31.13 7.28
N THR A 38 3.54 30.68 7.23
CA THR A 38 3.99 29.76 6.17
C THR A 38 3.84 28.31 6.62
N GLY A 39 3.18 27.49 5.82
CA GLY A 39 3.06 26.06 6.09
C GLY A 39 2.23 25.30 5.06
N GLU A 40 2.28 23.98 5.15
CA GLU A 40 1.63 23.04 4.24
C GLU A 40 0.17 22.83 4.65
N PHE A 41 -0.73 22.72 3.67
CA PHE A 41 -2.12 22.33 3.94
C PHE A 41 -2.16 20.91 4.50
N VAL A 42 -2.92 20.70 5.58
CA VAL A 42 -3.11 19.37 6.17
C VAL A 42 -4.53 18.90 5.99
N GLU A 43 -5.51 19.74 6.31
CA GLU A 43 -6.92 19.36 6.34
C GLU A 43 -7.81 20.61 6.30
N LEU A 44 -8.97 20.51 5.64
CA LEU A 44 -10.06 21.46 5.78
C LEU A 44 -11.15 20.81 6.66
N THR A 45 -11.44 21.44 7.80
CA THR A 45 -12.58 21.07 8.65
C THR A 45 -13.75 22.01 8.39
N LYS A 46 -14.90 21.74 9.04
CA LYS A 46 -16.09 22.60 8.94
C LYS A 46 -15.80 24.07 9.26
N ASP A 47 -14.91 24.34 10.23
CA ASP A 47 -14.72 25.67 10.82
C ASP A 47 -13.28 26.20 10.71
N ALA A 48 -12.32 25.40 10.27
CA ALA A 48 -10.90 25.77 10.23
C ALA A 48 -10.09 25.01 9.16
N VAL A 49 -8.94 25.59 8.78
CA VAL A 49 -7.88 24.92 8.02
C VAL A 49 -6.75 24.52 8.95
N LYS A 50 -6.29 23.27 8.87
CA LYS A 50 -5.07 22.81 9.56
C LYS A 50 -3.86 22.99 8.65
N VAL A 51 -2.79 23.57 9.21
CA VAL A 51 -1.56 23.90 8.50
C VAL A 51 -0.35 23.37 9.26
N ARG A 52 0.54 22.64 8.58
CA ARG A 52 1.79 22.13 9.14
C ARG A 52 2.92 23.12 8.89
N ARG A 53 3.56 23.59 9.95
CA ARG A 53 4.73 24.48 9.87
C ARG A 53 6.00 23.67 9.54
N ALA A 54 7.05 24.37 9.12
CA ALA A 54 8.34 23.75 8.81
C ALA A 54 8.99 23.00 10.00
N ASN A 55 8.62 23.34 11.24
CA ASN A 55 9.09 22.65 12.44
C ASN A 55 8.25 21.38 12.77
N GLY A 56 7.26 21.04 11.95
CA GLY A 56 6.39 19.88 12.12
C GLY A 56 5.08 20.17 12.87
N ASP A 57 4.94 21.32 13.52
CA ASP A 57 3.73 21.65 14.29
C ASP A 57 2.51 21.86 13.38
N VAL A 58 1.38 21.27 13.75
CA VAL A 58 0.10 21.52 13.07
C VAL A 58 -0.68 22.58 13.84
N VAL A 59 -1.01 23.68 13.15
CA VAL A 59 -1.80 24.79 13.70
C VAL A 59 -3.16 24.88 12.99
N SER A 60 -4.20 25.24 13.74
CA SER A 60 -5.55 25.43 13.22
C SER A 60 -5.82 26.91 12.99
N LEU A 61 -6.18 27.26 11.75
CA LEU A 61 -6.55 28.60 11.32
C LEU A 61 -8.06 28.66 11.12
N PRO A 62 -8.81 29.43 11.93
CA PRO A 62 -10.26 29.55 11.78
C PRO A 62 -10.63 30.09 10.39
N LEU A 63 -11.61 29.47 9.72
CA LEU A 63 -12.08 29.94 8.41
C LEU A 63 -12.58 31.38 8.46
N SER A 64 -13.19 31.78 9.58
CA SER A 64 -13.63 33.16 9.82
C SER A 64 -12.50 34.20 9.84
N ARG A 65 -11.25 33.76 9.93
CA ARG A 65 -10.06 34.63 9.94
C ARG A 65 -9.20 34.49 8.69
N LEU A 66 -9.52 33.58 7.77
CA LEU A 66 -8.76 33.40 6.55
C LEU A 66 -9.28 34.30 5.42
N THR A 67 -8.41 34.59 4.46
CA THR A 67 -8.81 35.28 3.23
C THR A 67 -9.68 34.36 2.35
N GLU A 68 -10.51 34.94 1.49
CA GLU A 68 -11.31 34.17 0.52
C GLU A 68 -10.44 33.30 -0.40
N GLU A 69 -9.25 33.79 -0.76
CA GLU A 69 -8.26 33.06 -1.56
C GLU A 69 -7.72 31.82 -0.83
N ASP A 70 -7.39 31.95 0.46
CA ASP A 70 -6.93 30.82 1.28
C ASP A 70 -8.05 29.80 1.50
N ILE A 71 -9.28 30.25 1.67
CA ILE A 71 -10.46 29.37 1.80
C ILE A 71 -10.72 28.64 0.48
N ALA A 72 -10.65 29.33 -0.67
CA ALA A 72 -10.85 28.73 -1.98
C ALA A 72 -9.76 27.69 -2.30
N PHE A 73 -8.50 27.99 -1.95
CA PHE A 73 -7.43 27.01 -2.03
C PHE A 73 -7.68 25.80 -1.13
N ALA A 74 -8.03 26.00 0.14
CA ALA A 74 -8.27 24.89 1.08
C ALA A 74 -9.41 23.98 0.61
N LYS A 75 -10.48 24.56 0.03
CA LYS A 75 -11.58 23.78 -0.59
C LYS A 75 -11.08 23.01 -1.80
N GLY A 76 -10.43 23.68 -2.75
CA GLY A 76 -9.86 23.01 -3.92
C GLY A 76 -8.77 21.98 -3.59
N ALA A 77 -8.08 22.14 -2.47
CA ALA A 77 -7.09 21.20 -1.96
C ALA A 77 -7.74 19.97 -1.32
N SER A 78 -8.78 20.18 -0.51
CA SER A 78 -9.63 19.13 0.04
C SER A 78 -10.33 18.33 -1.07
N ASP A 79 -10.77 19.00 -2.14
CA ASP A 79 -11.50 18.40 -3.25
C ASP A 79 -10.60 17.61 -4.22
N LYS A 80 -9.28 17.86 -4.20
CA LYS A 80 -8.32 17.24 -5.13
C LYS A 80 -7.82 15.85 -4.72
N GLY A 81 -8.29 15.28 -3.61
CA GLY A 81 -8.11 13.85 -3.28
C GLY A 81 -6.66 13.34 -3.31
N GLY A 82 -5.67 14.23 -3.13
CA GLY A 82 -4.30 13.81 -2.87
C GLY A 82 -4.22 13.19 -1.48
N ALA A 83 -3.38 12.17 -1.31
CA ALA A 83 -3.16 11.56 0.00
C ALA A 83 -2.72 12.64 1.00
N LEU A 84 -3.57 12.93 1.98
CA LEU A 84 -3.24 13.78 3.11
C LEU A 84 -2.20 13.07 3.99
N ALA A 85 -1.52 13.84 4.82
CA ALA A 85 -0.49 13.30 5.72
C ALA A 85 -1.01 12.20 6.68
N ASN A 86 -2.33 12.03 6.81
CA ASN A 86 -2.99 11.01 7.63
C ASN A 86 -3.75 9.96 6.79
N ASP A 87 -3.45 9.82 5.50
CA ASP A 87 -4.08 8.83 4.63
C ASP A 87 -3.28 7.52 4.55
N TRP A 88 -3.96 6.48 4.08
CA TRP A 88 -3.40 5.17 3.76
C TRP A 88 -3.69 4.83 2.29
N PRO A 89 -3.07 5.53 1.32
CA PRO A 89 -3.50 5.52 -0.07
C PRO A 89 -3.18 4.25 -0.85
N SER A 90 -2.32 3.37 -0.32
CA SER A 90 -1.82 2.22 -1.07
C SER A 90 -1.44 1.06 -0.17
N TRP A 91 -1.08 -0.08 -0.78
CA TRP A 91 -0.48 -1.22 -0.08
C TRP A 91 0.62 -0.77 0.88
N ARG A 92 0.43 -1.07 2.18
CA ARG A 92 1.37 -0.72 3.26
C ARG A 92 1.61 0.80 3.42
N GLY A 93 0.63 1.62 3.03
CA GLY A 93 0.60 3.06 3.26
C GLY A 93 1.38 3.87 2.23
N THR A 94 1.51 5.17 2.48
CA THR A 94 2.17 6.14 1.57
C THR A 94 3.62 5.77 1.27
N ARG A 95 4.34 5.21 2.25
CA ARG A 95 5.74 4.79 2.11
C ARG A 95 5.90 3.30 1.76
N ARG A 96 4.79 2.54 1.68
CA ARG A 96 4.74 1.08 1.47
C ARG A 96 5.52 0.26 2.50
N ASP A 97 5.77 0.81 3.67
CA ASP A 97 6.59 0.21 4.74
C ASP A 97 5.75 -0.36 5.89
N GLY A 98 4.43 -0.17 5.89
CA GLY A 98 3.53 -0.71 6.90
C GLY A 98 3.40 0.17 8.15
N HIS A 99 3.93 1.41 8.12
CA HIS A 99 3.84 2.37 9.21
C HIS A 99 2.66 3.30 9.01
N SER A 100 1.64 3.19 9.87
CA SER A 100 0.56 4.17 9.93
C SER A 100 1.11 5.57 10.21
N PRO A 101 0.58 6.61 9.55
CA PRO A 101 0.86 7.99 9.93
C PRO A 101 0.20 8.41 11.25
N ASP A 102 -0.71 7.59 11.79
CA ASP A 102 -1.36 7.88 13.06
C ASP A 102 -0.37 7.93 14.21
N THR A 103 -0.49 9.00 15.00
CA THR A 103 0.20 9.22 16.28
C THR A 103 -0.78 9.15 17.45
N THR A 104 -1.96 8.56 17.22
CA THR A 104 -2.93 8.39 18.29
C THR A 104 -2.41 7.30 19.21
N SER A 105 -2.15 7.67 20.47
CA SER A 105 -1.72 6.73 21.51
C SER A 105 -2.70 5.58 21.61
N MET A 106 -2.28 4.40 21.16
CA MET A 106 -3.06 3.18 21.28
C MET A 106 -3.07 2.74 22.74
N ALA A 107 -4.19 2.95 23.43
CA ALA A 107 -4.37 2.45 24.78
C ALA A 107 -4.50 0.91 24.78
N LYS A 108 -4.31 0.31 25.96
CA LYS A 108 -4.68 -1.08 26.21
C LYS A 108 -6.13 -1.28 25.77
N TRP A 109 -6.40 -2.25 24.90
CA TRP A 109 -7.77 -2.51 24.46
C TRP A 109 -8.61 -3.06 25.61
N PRO A 110 -9.90 -2.69 25.70
CA PRO A 110 -10.80 -3.24 26.70
C PRO A 110 -11.08 -4.73 26.44
N GLU A 111 -11.68 -5.40 27.42
CA GLU A 111 -12.18 -6.76 27.24
C GLU A 111 -13.21 -6.79 26.10
N GLY A 112 -13.01 -7.69 25.14
CA GLY A 112 -13.85 -7.76 23.92
C GLY A 112 -13.37 -6.88 22.77
N GLY A 113 -12.36 -6.03 22.97
CA GLY A 113 -11.75 -5.21 21.92
C GLY A 113 -12.38 -3.82 21.74
N PRO A 114 -11.83 -3.02 20.81
CA PRO A 114 -12.36 -1.70 20.47
C PRO A 114 -13.82 -1.73 19.99
N GLU A 115 -14.52 -0.60 20.09
CA GLU A 115 -15.92 -0.48 19.67
C GLU A 115 -16.06 -0.73 18.16
N LEU A 116 -16.99 -1.61 17.77
CA LEU A 116 -17.37 -1.79 16.36
C LEU A 116 -18.22 -0.60 15.91
N VAL A 117 -17.71 0.16 14.92
CA VAL A 117 -18.40 1.33 14.35
C VAL A 117 -19.41 0.89 13.29
N TRP A 118 -18.95 0.07 12.34
CA TRP A 118 -19.77 -0.46 11.27
C TRP A 118 -19.19 -1.76 10.73
N ALA A 119 -20.04 -2.52 10.01
CA ALA A 119 -19.63 -3.69 9.25
C ALA A 119 -20.25 -3.65 7.84
N PHE A 120 -19.46 -3.96 6.83
CA PHE A 120 -19.87 -4.03 5.43
C PHE A 120 -19.74 -5.47 4.94
N GLU A 121 -20.82 -6.06 4.43
CA GLU A 121 -20.93 -7.51 4.16
C GLU A 121 -20.89 -7.88 2.69
N ASP A 122 -20.82 -6.88 1.81
CA ASP A 122 -20.80 -7.12 0.38
C ASP A 122 -19.41 -6.84 -0.19
N CYS A 123 -18.29 -6.86 0.53
CA CYS A 123 -17.01 -6.40 -0.06
C CYS A 123 -16.43 -7.29 -1.19
N GLY A 124 -17.13 -8.37 -1.54
CA GLY A 124 -16.76 -9.31 -2.59
C GLY A 124 -15.65 -10.26 -2.17
N LYS A 125 -15.51 -11.35 -2.91
CA LYS A 125 -14.50 -12.38 -2.65
C LYS A 125 -13.11 -11.79 -2.88
N GLY A 126 -12.20 -11.99 -1.94
CA GLY A 126 -10.84 -11.49 -2.09
C GLY A 126 -10.09 -11.27 -0.80
N TYR A 127 -8.88 -10.73 -0.96
CA TYR A 127 -7.88 -10.48 0.08
C TYR A 127 -7.28 -9.08 0.00
N SER A 128 -7.89 -8.19 -0.79
CA SER A 128 -7.40 -6.83 -1.01
C SER A 128 -7.41 -6.06 0.30
N CYS A 129 -6.25 -5.52 0.66
CA CYS A 129 -6.12 -4.59 1.77
C CYS A 129 -6.79 -3.25 1.43
N PRO A 130 -7.44 -2.60 2.41
CA PRO A 130 -8.09 -1.33 2.16
C PRO A 130 -7.05 -0.23 1.92
N ALA A 131 -7.37 0.66 0.98
CA ALA A 131 -6.77 1.99 0.87
C ALA A 131 -7.76 3.01 1.43
N VAL A 132 -7.30 3.93 2.27
CA VAL A 132 -8.14 4.95 2.92
C VAL A 132 -7.59 6.33 2.56
N VAL A 133 -8.40 7.16 1.90
CA VAL A 133 -8.04 8.53 1.51
C VAL A 133 -9.20 9.46 1.86
N GLY A 134 -8.94 10.43 2.74
CA GLY A 134 -10.00 11.27 3.30
C GLY A 134 -11.09 10.42 3.96
N ASN A 135 -12.35 10.60 3.55
CA ASN A 135 -13.50 9.83 4.05
C ASN A 135 -13.90 8.66 3.12
N ARG A 136 -12.98 8.17 2.29
CA ARG A 136 -13.22 7.06 1.36
C ARG A 136 -12.33 5.88 1.67
N LEU A 137 -12.91 4.69 1.60
CA LEU A 137 -12.21 3.43 1.74
C LEU A 137 -12.41 2.62 0.46
N TYR A 138 -11.31 2.17 -0.13
CA TYR A 138 -11.26 1.46 -1.41
C TYR A 138 -10.67 0.07 -1.22
N PHE A 139 -11.25 -0.92 -1.89
CA PHE A 139 -10.68 -2.27 -2.00
C PHE A 139 -11.11 -2.91 -3.31
N THR A 140 -10.44 -3.99 -3.69
CA THR A 140 -10.94 -4.85 -4.77
C THR A 140 -11.70 -6.06 -4.22
N GLY A 141 -12.68 -6.54 -4.97
CA GLY A 141 -13.40 -7.78 -4.65
C GLY A 141 -14.11 -8.34 -5.88
N SER A 142 -14.35 -9.64 -5.88
CA SER A 142 -15.12 -10.30 -6.93
C SER A 142 -16.58 -10.50 -6.53
N ARG A 143 -17.51 -10.00 -7.36
CA ARG A 143 -18.96 -10.12 -7.21
C ARG A 143 -19.58 -10.51 -8.55
N LYS A 144 -20.55 -11.45 -8.56
CA LYS A 144 -21.43 -11.71 -9.71
C LYS A 144 -20.68 -11.87 -11.06
N GLY A 145 -19.62 -12.68 -11.07
CA GLY A 145 -18.78 -12.92 -12.26
C GLY A 145 -17.88 -11.75 -12.69
N LYS A 146 -17.61 -10.78 -11.80
CA LYS A 146 -16.83 -9.59 -12.11
C LYS A 146 -15.81 -9.32 -11.01
N ALA A 147 -14.63 -8.86 -11.39
CA ALA A 147 -13.68 -8.22 -10.50
C ALA A 147 -13.96 -6.72 -10.46
N GLU A 148 -14.11 -6.15 -9.27
CA GLU A 148 -14.52 -4.76 -9.06
C GLU A 148 -13.55 -4.03 -8.14
N VAL A 149 -13.39 -2.72 -8.35
CA VAL A 149 -12.99 -1.78 -7.30
C VAL A 149 -14.27 -1.30 -6.64
N ILE A 150 -14.30 -1.35 -5.32
CA ILE A 150 -15.45 -0.95 -4.51
C ILE A 150 -14.99 0.19 -3.62
N CYS A 151 -15.79 1.25 -3.59
CA CYS A 151 -15.57 2.43 -2.78
C CYS A 151 -16.72 2.55 -1.78
N ILE A 152 -16.38 2.66 -0.50
CA ILE A 152 -17.34 2.89 0.58
C ILE A 152 -16.99 4.18 1.33
N ASP A 153 -17.98 4.74 2.03
CA ASP A 153 -17.75 5.82 2.98
C ASP A 153 -17.04 5.27 4.21
N ALA A 154 -15.87 5.82 4.55
CA ALA A 154 -15.06 5.31 5.65
C ALA A 154 -15.71 5.56 7.02
N GLY A 155 -16.60 6.55 7.12
CA GLY A 155 -17.31 6.92 8.35
C GLY A 155 -18.55 6.06 8.59
N THR A 156 -19.31 5.73 7.55
CA THR A 156 -20.59 5.00 7.69
C THR A 156 -20.52 3.53 7.27
N GLY A 157 -19.55 3.15 6.44
CA GLY A 157 -19.47 1.81 5.84
C GLY A 157 -20.42 1.59 4.66
N GLU A 158 -21.12 2.63 4.21
CA GLU A 158 -22.06 2.54 3.09
C GLU A 158 -21.34 2.56 1.74
N GLU A 159 -21.79 1.72 0.80
CA GLU A 159 -21.24 1.71 -0.56
C GLU A 159 -21.55 3.03 -1.29
N VAL A 160 -20.51 3.62 -1.87
CA VAL A 160 -20.60 4.85 -2.69
C VAL A 160 -20.70 4.48 -4.16
N TRP A 161 -19.81 3.60 -4.62
CA TRP A 161 -19.82 3.07 -5.98
C TRP A 161 -19.01 1.76 -6.05
N ALA A 162 -19.29 0.96 -7.09
CA ALA A 162 -18.50 -0.19 -7.49
C ALA A 162 -18.26 -0.19 -9.00
N SER A 163 -17.05 -0.56 -9.42
CA SER A 163 -16.60 -0.44 -10.81
C SER A 163 -15.88 -1.67 -11.28
N THR A 164 -16.39 -2.27 -12.36
CA THR A 164 -15.80 -3.46 -12.97
C THR A 164 -14.44 -3.15 -13.60
N ILE A 165 -13.40 -3.83 -13.11
CA ILE A 165 -12.03 -3.78 -13.63
C ILE A 165 -11.67 -5.00 -14.48
N GLY A 166 -12.48 -6.06 -14.44
CA GLY A 166 -12.38 -7.18 -15.37
C GLY A 166 -13.41 -8.27 -15.08
N THR A 167 -13.36 -9.34 -15.85
CA THR A 167 -14.24 -10.51 -15.66
C THR A 167 -13.61 -11.48 -14.67
N ASP A 168 -14.46 -12.26 -13.99
CA ASP A 168 -14.05 -13.34 -13.10
C ASP A 168 -15.09 -14.47 -13.17
N PRO A 169 -14.77 -15.73 -12.81
CA PRO A 169 -15.81 -16.74 -12.62
C PRO A 169 -16.81 -16.31 -11.53
N GLU A 170 -18.01 -16.89 -11.51
CA GLU A 170 -19.02 -16.60 -10.47
C GLU A 170 -18.49 -16.93 -9.07
N GLU A 171 -17.70 -17.99 -8.96
CA GLU A 171 -16.99 -18.37 -7.75
C GLU A 171 -15.81 -17.45 -7.40
N GLY A 172 -15.43 -16.52 -8.29
CA GLY A 172 -14.22 -15.71 -8.26
C GLY A 172 -12.96 -16.51 -8.66
N TYR A 173 -11.84 -15.85 -8.93
CA TYR A 173 -10.57 -16.54 -9.23
C TYR A 173 -10.15 -17.45 -8.06
N ASN A 174 -10.44 -18.75 -8.17
CA ASN A 174 -10.43 -19.67 -7.03
C ASN A 174 -9.37 -20.76 -7.20
N THR A 175 -8.54 -20.91 -6.17
CA THR A 175 -7.45 -21.87 -6.12
C THR A 175 -7.57 -22.84 -4.94
N ARG A 176 -8.76 -22.96 -4.36
CA ARG A 176 -9.07 -23.61 -3.06
C ARG A 176 -8.53 -22.87 -1.84
N TRP A 177 -7.59 -21.95 -2.02
CA TRP A 177 -7.02 -21.09 -0.97
C TRP A 177 -7.75 -19.73 -0.86
N GLY A 178 -9.03 -19.71 -1.20
CA GLY A 178 -9.85 -18.50 -1.31
C GLY A 178 -9.90 -17.93 -2.73
N ALA A 179 -10.94 -17.14 -2.98
CA ALA A 179 -11.33 -16.69 -4.30
C ALA A 179 -11.18 -15.17 -4.48
N GLY A 180 -11.22 -14.73 -5.74
CA GLY A 180 -11.32 -13.33 -6.13
C GLY A 180 -10.00 -12.57 -6.13
N THR A 181 -10.07 -11.25 -5.98
CA THR A 181 -8.94 -10.33 -6.11
C THR A 181 -8.05 -10.31 -4.86
N ARG A 182 -6.76 -9.93 -5.01
CA ARG A 182 -5.77 -10.02 -3.92
C ARG A 182 -5.00 -8.72 -3.69
N GLY A 183 -4.60 -8.02 -4.74
CA GLY A 183 -3.88 -6.75 -4.64
C GLY A 183 -4.72 -5.62 -4.05
N ALA A 184 -4.08 -4.71 -3.30
CA ALA A 184 -4.68 -3.46 -2.85
C ALA A 184 -4.86 -2.49 -4.02
N ALA A 185 -5.89 -1.65 -3.93
CA ALA A 185 -5.97 -0.45 -4.77
C ALA A 185 -4.92 0.58 -4.32
N THR A 186 -4.51 1.45 -5.24
CA THR A 186 -3.66 2.60 -4.96
C THR A 186 -4.38 3.87 -5.41
N VAL A 187 -4.48 4.85 -4.53
CA VAL A 187 -5.14 6.13 -4.78
C VAL A 187 -4.08 7.21 -4.86
N ASP A 188 -4.03 7.93 -5.98
CA ASP A 188 -3.09 9.03 -6.17
C ASP A 188 -3.62 10.05 -7.19
N ASP A 189 -3.38 11.33 -6.95
CA ASP A 189 -3.67 12.45 -7.88
C ASP A 189 -5.04 12.36 -8.57
N GLY A 190 -6.10 12.15 -7.78
CA GLY A 190 -7.47 12.10 -8.28
C GLY A 190 -7.79 10.86 -9.13
N MET A 191 -7.08 9.75 -8.93
CA MET A 191 -7.31 8.46 -9.59
C MET A 191 -7.19 7.30 -8.60
N VAL A 192 -7.89 6.20 -8.90
CA VAL A 192 -7.78 4.90 -8.23
C VAL A 192 -7.23 3.90 -9.23
N TYR A 193 -6.18 3.20 -8.84
CA TYR A 193 -5.46 2.21 -9.63
C TYR A 193 -5.61 0.84 -9.00
N ALA A 194 -6.00 -0.15 -9.79
CA ALA A 194 -6.21 -1.50 -9.30
C ALA A 194 -5.89 -2.54 -10.35
N MET A 195 -5.60 -3.74 -9.86
CA MET A 195 -5.34 -4.91 -10.69
C MET A 195 -6.16 -6.10 -10.20
N ASN A 196 -6.70 -6.89 -11.13
CA ASN A 196 -7.40 -8.14 -10.79
C ASN A 196 -6.47 -9.37 -10.90
N ALA A 197 -6.97 -10.53 -10.49
CA ALA A 197 -6.20 -11.79 -10.51
C ALA A 197 -5.79 -12.24 -11.92
N ASN A 198 -6.50 -11.79 -12.96
CA ASN A 198 -6.28 -12.15 -14.36
C ASN A 198 -5.27 -11.24 -15.05
N GLY A 199 -4.86 -10.14 -14.40
CA GLY A 199 -3.86 -9.21 -14.91
C GLY A 199 -4.44 -7.99 -15.63
N ASP A 200 -5.73 -7.70 -15.50
CA ASP A 200 -6.25 -6.41 -15.96
C ASP A 200 -5.84 -5.32 -14.96
N VAL A 201 -5.18 -4.28 -15.45
CA VAL A 201 -4.80 -3.09 -14.68
C VAL A 201 -5.64 -1.92 -15.17
N SER A 202 -6.32 -1.22 -14.26
CA SER A 202 -7.25 -0.15 -14.59
C SER A 202 -6.95 1.13 -13.82
N GLY A 203 -7.16 2.28 -14.48
CA GLY A 203 -7.24 3.59 -13.86
C GLY A 203 -8.69 4.09 -13.83
N ILE A 204 -9.15 4.53 -12.67
CA ILE A 204 -10.55 4.84 -12.36
C ILE A 204 -10.65 6.19 -11.66
N THR A 205 -11.73 6.93 -11.90
CA THR A 205 -12.01 8.16 -11.14
C THR A 205 -12.50 7.87 -9.72
N PRO A 206 -12.06 8.64 -8.70
CA PRO A 206 -12.38 8.38 -7.30
C PRO A 206 -13.80 8.82 -6.90
N ASP A 207 -14.41 9.75 -7.64
CA ASP A 207 -15.72 10.33 -7.32
C ASP A 207 -16.88 9.42 -7.76
N LYS A 208 -16.81 8.86 -8.97
CA LYS A 208 -17.89 8.08 -9.59
C LYS A 208 -17.49 6.66 -9.98
N GLY A 209 -16.22 6.29 -9.82
CA GLY A 209 -15.77 4.97 -10.24
C GLY A 209 -15.71 4.82 -11.77
N GLU A 210 -15.64 5.89 -12.55
CA GLU A 210 -15.57 5.76 -14.01
C GLU A 210 -14.17 5.25 -14.43
N LYS A 211 -14.12 4.08 -15.09
CA LYS A 211 -12.89 3.53 -15.66
C LYS A 211 -12.43 4.38 -16.85
N LYS A 212 -11.24 4.97 -16.75
CA LYS A 212 -10.66 5.84 -17.79
C LYS A 212 -9.78 5.09 -18.79
N TRP A 213 -9.07 4.09 -18.31
CA TRP A 213 -8.23 3.23 -19.14
C TRP A 213 -8.07 1.85 -18.50
N SER A 214 -7.71 0.87 -19.32
CA SER A 214 -7.39 -0.50 -18.89
C SER A 214 -6.34 -1.09 -19.82
N VAL A 215 -5.45 -1.91 -19.27
CA VAL A 215 -4.49 -2.73 -20.04
C VAL A 215 -4.44 -4.14 -19.46
N SER A 216 -3.96 -5.12 -20.24
CA SER A 216 -3.81 -6.50 -19.83
C SER A 216 -2.34 -6.89 -19.72
N LEU A 217 -1.90 -7.28 -18.51
CA LEU A 217 -0.55 -7.82 -18.26
C LEU A 217 -0.21 -9.02 -19.14
N VAL A 218 -1.22 -9.80 -19.51
CA VAL A 218 -1.06 -11.00 -20.34
C VAL A 218 -1.01 -10.62 -21.82
N GLU A 219 -2.06 -9.95 -22.32
CA GLU A 219 -2.24 -9.71 -23.76
C GLU A 219 -1.26 -8.66 -24.29
N ASP A 220 -1.09 -7.55 -23.57
CA ASP A 220 -0.27 -6.43 -24.04
C ASP A 220 1.21 -6.67 -23.75
N PHE A 221 1.52 -7.21 -22.56
CA PHE A 221 2.88 -7.24 -22.02
C PHE A 221 3.53 -8.63 -21.97
N GLY A 222 2.86 -9.67 -22.46
CA GLY A 222 3.44 -11.03 -22.55
C GLY A 222 3.60 -11.72 -21.20
N GLY A 223 2.90 -11.24 -20.17
CA GLY A 223 2.87 -11.86 -18.85
C GLY A 223 2.12 -13.18 -18.83
N LYS A 224 2.21 -13.88 -17.70
CA LYS A 224 1.52 -15.14 -17.46
C LYS A 224 0.93 -15.14 -16.07
N ILE A 225 -0.37 -15.42 -15.97
CA ILE A 225 -1.10 -15.48 -14.70
C ILE A 225 -0.40 -16.47 -13.75
N PRO A 226 0.11 -16.03 -12.59
CA PRO A 226 0.67 -16.92 -11.58
C PRO A 226 -0.38 -17.89 -11.03
N GLY A 227 0.05 -18.98 -10.39
CA GLY A 227 -0.86 -20.01 -9.88
C GLY A 227 -1.93 -19.52 -8.90
N TRP A 228 -1.65 -18.45 -8.13
CA TRP A 228 -2.61 -17.79 -7.24
C TRP A 228 -3.15 -16.46 -7.79
N GLY A 229 -3.02 -16.24 -9.10
CA GLY A 229 -3.39 -14.99 -9.77
C GLY A 229 -2.40 -13.86 -9.48
N TYR A 230 -2.47 -12.78 -10.26
CA TYR A 230 -1.73 -11.57 -9.94
C TYR A 230 -2.21 -11.02 -8.59
N SER A 231 -1.26 -10.75 -7.68
CA SER A 231 -1.54 -10.39 -6.29
C SER A 231 -0.74 -9.22 -5.76
N GLU A 232 0.19 -8.67 -6.55
CA GLU A 232 0.84 -7.42 -6.17
C GLU A 232 -0.15 -6.25 -6.19
N SER A 233 0.28 -5.13 -5.60
CA SER A 233 -0.50 -3.90 -5.60
C SER A 233 0.23 -2.84 -6.43
N PRO A 234 -0.42 -2.18 -7.41
CA PRO A 234 0.22 -1.17 -8.26
C PRO A 234 0.97 -0.11 -7.42
N LEU A 235 2.19 0.23 -7.84
CA LEU A 235 2.99 1.30 -7.25
C LEU A 235 2.85 2.56 -8.10
N ILE A 236 2.64 3.72 -7.46
CA ILE A 236 2.69 5.01 -8.14
C ILE A 236 3.98 5.74 -7.72
N ASP A 237 4.72 6.28 -8.69
CA ASP A 237 5.85 7.18 -8.48
C ASP A 237 5.80 8.31 -9.52
N GLY A 238 5.40 9.51 -9.08
CA GLY A 238 5.19 10.66 -9.95
C GLY A 238 4.08 10.41 -10.97
N ASP A 239 4.43 10.43 -12.26
CA ASP A 239 3.52 10.12 -13.37
C ASP A 239 3.52 8.63 -13.77
N LYS A 240 4.32 7.79 -13.10
CA LYS A 240 4.48 6.38 -13.44
C LYS A 240 3.62 5.48 -12.56
N LEU A 241 2.96 4.51 -13.17
CA LEU A 241 2.36 3.35 -12.53
C LEU A 241 3.22 2.11 -12.82
N ILE A 242 3.66 1.43 -11.77
CA ILE A 242 4.59 0.30 -11.85
C ILE A 242 3.86 -0.99 -11.45
N VAL A 243 3.96 -1.98 -12.33
CA VAL A 243 3.44 -3.35 -12.17
C VAL A 243 4.37 -4.36 -12.86
N THR A 244 4.16 -5.64 -12.60
CA THR A 244 5.07 -6.74 -12.94
C THR A 244 4.33 -7.83 -13.72
N PRO A 245 4.15 -7.67 -15.05
CA PRO A 245 3.61 -8.75 -15.88
C PRO A 245 4.46 -10.03 -15.80
N GLY A 246 5.77 -9.87 -15.55
CA GLY A 246 6.71 -10.98 -15.68
C GLY A 246 6.91 -11.41 -17.14
N GLY A 247 7.91 -12.25 -17.38
CA GLY A 247 8.06 -12.96 -18.64
C GLY A 247 8.93 -12.27 -19.69
N ASP A 248 8.96 -12.85 -20.89
CA ASP A 248 10.04 -12.66 -21.86
C ASP A 248 10.08 -11.27 -22.52
N LYS A 249 8.97 -10.52 -22.50
CA LYS A 249 8.97 -9.12 -22.95
C LYS A 249 9.54 -8.16 -21.91
N GLY A 250 9.69 -8.61 -20.66
CA GLY A 250 10.18 -7.81 -19.54
C GLY A 250 9.32 -7.96 -18.29
N ALA A 251 9.97 -8.09 -17.14
CA ALA A 251 9.32 -8.46 -15.90
C ALA A 251 8.68 -7.28 -15.15
N ILE A 252 9.18 -6.06 -15.36
CA ILE A 252 8.65 -4.84 -14.74
C ILE A 252 8.29 -3.86 -15.85
N ILE A 253 7.15 -3.19 -15.71
CA ILE A 253 6.71 -2.12 -16.63
C ILE A 253 6.43 -0.85 -15.86
N ALA A 254 6.70 0.28 -16.50
CA ALA A 254 6.18 1.58 -16.11
C ALA A 254 5.16 2.04 -17.15
N LEU A 255 3.97 2.38 -16.69
CA LEU A 255 2.90 2.97 -17.48
C LEU A 255 2.72 4.43 -17.08
N ASP A 256 2.29 5.27 -18.01
CA ASP A 256 1.77 6.59 -17.71
C ASP A 256 0.48 6.43 -16.90
N LYS A 257 0.46 6.91 -15.66
CA LYS A 257 -0.65 6.69 -14.73
C LYS A 257 -1.97 7.29 -15.21
N LYS A 258 -1.95 8.28 -16.10
CA LYS A 258 -3.15 8.97 -16.59
C LYS A 258 -3.79 8.26 -17.77
N THR A 259 -2.99 7.56 -18.58
CA THR A 259 -3.41 7.01 -19.86
C THR A 259 -3.25 5.49 -19.98
N GLY A 260 -2.47 4.86 -19.11
CA GLY A 260 -2.11 3.44 -19.19
C GLY A 260 -1.09 3.12 -20.29
N LYS A 261 -0.56 4.12 -21.01
CA LYS A 261 0.43 3.90 -22.07
C LYS A 261 1.78 3.52 -21.51
N THR A 262 2.48 2.61 -22.15
CA THR A 262 3.84 2.21 -21.77
C THR A 262 4.81 3.38 -21.83
N ILE A 263 5.53 3.61 -20.72
CA ILE A 263 6.70 4.47 -20.66
C ILE A 263 7.94 3.62 -20.98
N TRP A 264 8.10 2.52 -20.27
CA TRP A 264 9.14 1.52 -20.52
C TRP A 264 8.71 0.14 -20.02
N GLN A 265 9.37 -0.89 -20.54
CA GLN A 265 9.33 -2.27 -20.04
C GLN A 265 10.78 -2.76 -19.94
N SER A 266 11.14 -3.40 -18.82
CA SER A 266 12.52 -3.82 -18.56
C SER A 266 12.99 -4.85 -19.59
N ALA A 267 14.11 -4.62 -20.27
CA ALA A 267 14.58 -5.54 -21.33
C ALA A 267 15.29 -6.79 -20.79
N ASP A 268 16.27 -6.61 -19.91
CA ASP A 268 17.17 -7.69 -19.46
C ASP A 268 16.65 -8.48 -18.25
N LEU A 269 15.53 -8.03 -17.68
CA LEU A 269 14.87 -8.69 -16.56
C LEU A 269 13.59 -9.36 -17.06
N THR A 270 13.59 -10.70 -17.15
CA THR A 270 12.50 -11.49 -17.75
C THR A 270 11.94 -12.56 -16.81
N ASP A 271 12.23 -12.46 -15.51
CA ASP A 271 11.69 -13.35 -14.48
C ASP A 271 10.14 -13.35 -14.48
N ALA A 272 9.55 -14.51 -14.20
CA ALA A 272 8.09 -14.63 -14.10
C ALA A 272 7.54 -13.87 -12.88
N ALA A 273 6.33 -13.32 -13.02
CA ALA A 273 5.64 -12.60 -11.97
C ALA A 273 5.47 -13.46 -10.70
N GLN A 274 5.49 -12.78 -9.54
CA GLN A 274 5.26 -13.36 -8.22
C GLN A 274 4.27 -12.48 -7.44
N TYR A 275 4.14 -12.71 -6.14
CA TYR A 275 3.11 -12.10 -5.30
C TYR A 275 3.65 -10.92 -4.47
N SER A 276 4.97 -10.71 -4.47
CA SER A 276 5.60 -9.52 -3.91
C SER A 276 5.20 -8.27 -4.68
N SER A 277 5.05 -7.15 -3.97
CA SER A 277 4.85 -5.85 -4.60
C SER A 277 6.15 -5.07 -4.70
N VAL A 278 6.27 -4.24 -5.74
CA VAL A 278 7.43 -3.38 -5.99
C VAL A 278 7.57 -2.31 -4.88
N ILE A 279 8.81 -1.98 -4.53
CA ILE A 279 9.17 -0.83 -3.69
C ILE A 279 10.09 0.14 -4.44
N VAL A 280 10.14 1.38 -3.96
CA VAL A 280 11.11 2.39 -4.40
C VAL A 280 12.31 2.37 -3.45
N ALA A 281 13.51 2.42 -4.01
CA ALA A 281 14.73 2.71 -3.27
C ALA A 281 15.48 3.86 -3.95
N GLU A 282 16.12 4.71 -3.16
CA GLU A 282 17.03 5.73 -3.66
C GLU A 282 18.42 5.49 -3.08
N VAL A 283 19.40 5.26 -3.95
CA VAL A 283 20.78 4.95 -3.59
C VAL A 283 21.70 5.86 -4.38
N ASN A 284 22.59 6.58 -3.70
CA ASN A 284 23.56 7.50 -4.33
C ASN A 284 22.89 8.48 -5.32
N GLY A 285 21.70 8.99 -4.97
CA GLY A 285 20.91 9.91 -5.79
C GLY A 285 20.23 9.26 -7.02
N LYS A 286 20.29 7.93 -7.16
CA LYS A 286 19.60 7.19 -8.22
C LYS A 286 18.37 6.49 -7.65
N LYS A 287 17.21 6.81 -8.20
CA LYS A 287 15.96 6.13 -7.89
C LYS A 287 15.85 4.83 -8.69
N GLN A 288 15.42 3.77 -8.03
CA GLN A 288 15.27 2.44 -8.60
C GLN A 288 14.04 1.72 -8.04
N TYR A 289 13.47 0.84 -8.86
CA TYR A 289 12.40 -0.06 -8.45
C TYR A 289 12.97 -1.42 -8.09
N VAL A 290 12.62 -1.92 -6.92
CA VAL A 290 13.12 -3.19 -6.39
C VAL A 290 11.97 -4.19 -6.31
N GLN A 291 12.20 -5.38 -6.88
CA GLN A 291 11.22 -6.46 -6.92
C GLN A 291 11.85 -7.80 -6.58
N LEU A 292 11.13 -8.59 -5.79
CA LEU A 292 11.51 -9.94 -5.42
C LEU A 292 10.74 -10.96 -6.27
N PHE A 293 11.48 -11.71 -7.08
CA PHE A 293 10.99 -12.78 -7.93
C PHE A 293 11.27 -14.16 -7.31
N MET A 294 10.85 -15.23 -8.00
CA MET A 294 10.99 -16.60 -7.51
C MET A 294 12.46 -16.96 -7.24
N LYS A 295 13.38 -16.58 -8.15
CA LYS A 295 14.78 -17.00 -8.11
C LYS A 295 15.78 -15.84 -7.93
N LYS A 296 15.28 -14.61 -7.81
CA LYS A 296 16.09 -13.41 -7.92
C LYS A 296 15.46 -12.25 -7.16
N LEU A 297 16.28 -11.44 -6.49
CA LEU A 297 15.95 -10.06 -6.12
C LEU A 297 16.65 -9.15 -7.13
N ALA A 298 15.94 -8.17 -7.68
CA ALA A 298 16.51 -7.25 -8.67
C ALA A 298 16.10 -5.80 -8.41
N GLY A 299 16.98 -4.89 -8.80
CA GLY A 299 16.71 -3.46 -8.90
C GLY A 299 16.84 -2.99 -10.35
N VAL A 300 15.86 -2.20 -10.81
CA VAL A 300 15.89 -1.56 -12.13
C VAL A 300 15.83 -0.05 -12.00
N SER A 301 16.44 0.67 -12.95
CA SER A 301 16.37 2.12 -13.04
C SER A 301 14.91 2.59 -13.11
N ALA A 302 14.53 3.55 -12.26
CA ALA A 302 13.17 4.09 -12.26
C ALA A 302 12.84 4.90 -13.53
N ASP A 303 13.87 5.36 -14.25
CA ASP A 303 13.72 6.18 -15.45
C ASP A 303 13.69 5.36 -16.74
N THR A 304 14.48 4.29 -16.79
CA THR A 304 14.71 3.53 -18.04
C THR A 304 14.25 2.08 -17.97
N GLY A 305 14.03 1.52 -16.78
CA GLY A 305 13.77 0.08 -16.60
C GLY A 305 15.00 -0.81 -16.82
N GLU A 306 16.18 -0.23 -17.00
CA GLU A 306 17.45 -0.95 -17.13
C GLU A 306 17.79 -1.70 -15.84
N LEU A 307 18.23 -2.96 -15.97
CA LEU A 307 18.66 -3.76 -14.84
C LEU A 307 19.94 -3.17 -14.23
N LEU A 308 19.87 -2.72 -12.98
CA LEU A 308 21.02 -2.13 -12.29
C LEU A 308 21.82 -3.20 -11.54
N TRP A 309 21.12 -4.10 -10.86
CA TRP A 309 21.73 -5.17 -10.10
C TRP A 309 20.74 -6.32 -9.88
N SER A 310 21.27 -7.49 -9.58
CA SER A 310 20.47 -8.60 -9.08
C SER A 310 21.26 -9.52 -8.16
N THR A 311 20.56 -10.27 -7.32
CA THR A 311 21.15 -11.33 -6.49
C THR A 311 20.22 -12.55 -6.45
N LYS A 312 20.82 -13.73 -6.26
CA LYS A 312 20.06 -14.99 -6.22
C LYS A 312 19.17 -15.06 -4.99
N TRP A 313 17.96 -15.62 -5.18
CA TRP A 313 17.02 -15.94 -4.12
C TRP A 313 16.54 -17.40 -4.27
N PRO A 314 16.57 -18.25 -3.22
CA PRO A 314 16.16 -19.64 -3.35
C PRO A 314 14.65 -19.83 -3.10
N GLY A 315 13.80 -18.96 -3.66
CA GLY A 315 12.34 -19.09 -3.57
C GLY A 315 11.83 -20.41 -4.15
N ARG A 316 10.67 -20.88 -3.68
CA ARG A 316 10.17 -22.25 -3.96
C ARG A 316 8.71 -22.28 -4.43
N THR A 317 7.78 -22.03 -3.50
CA THR A 317 6.35 -22.22 -3.72
C THR A 317 5.67 -20.92 -4.10
N ALA A 318 5.73 -19.93 -3.21
CA ALA A 318 5.24 -18.59 -3.43
C ALA A 318 6.22 -17.60 -2.80
N VAL A 319 6.48 -16.50 -3.50
CA VAL A 319 7.28 -15.38 -3.01
C VAL A 319 6.36 -14.18 -2.87
N ILE A 320 6.03 -13.86 -1.61
CA ILE A 320 4.90 -13.00 -1.23
C ILE A 320 5.35 -11.74 -0.48
N PRO A 321 6.27 -11.80 0.51
CA PRO A 321 6.58 -10.63 1.32
C PRO A 321 7.20 -9.51 0.48
N THR A 322 6.65 -8.30 0.60
CA THR A 322 7.21 -7.08 0.00
C THR A 322 8.57 -6.77 0.64
N PRO A 323 9.63 -6.48 -0.14
CA PRO A 323 10.93 -6.10 0.39
C PRO A 323 10.86 -4.87 1.29
N ILE A 324 11.83 -4.72 2.20
CA ILE A 324 12.03 -3.49 2.97
C ILE A 324 13.33 -2.85 2.51
N TYR A 325 13.29 -1.58 2.13
CA TYR A 325 14.48 -0.78 1.90
C TYR A 325 14.79 0.10 3.12
N ALA A 326 16.03 0.08 3.60
CA ALA A 326 16.51 1.01 4.62
C ALA A 326 18.03 1.17 4.52
N GLU A 327 18.51 2.43 4.50
CA GLU A 327 19.94 2.76 4.64
C GLU A 327 20.84 2.03 3.63
N GLY A 328 20.48 2.00 2.35
CA GLY A 328 21.24 1.29 1.32
C GLY A 328 21.10 -0.24 1.34
N HIS A 329 20.23 -0.78 2.20
CA HIS A 329 20.00 -2.23 2.31
C HIS A 329 18.58 -2.61 1.92
N VAL A 330 18.44 -3.80 1.32
CA VAL A 330 17.16 -4.44 1.03
C VAL A 330 17.04 -5.73 1.83
N TYR A 331 16.02 -5.81 2.68
CA TYR A 331 15.64 -7.00 3.41
C TYR A 331 14.54 -7.75 2.66
N ILE A 332 14.67 -9.07 2.54
CA ILE A 332 13.70 -9.97 1.92
C ILE A 332 13.44 -11.21 2.77
N SER A 333 12.25 -11.79 2.64
CA SER A 333 11.89 -13.05 3.27
C SER A 333 10.92 -13.86 2.40
N SER A 334 10.86 -15.16 2.63
CA SER A 334 9.83 -16.04 2.08
C SER A 334 9.60 -17.23 3.01
N GLY A 335 8.34 -17.68 3.06
CA GLY A 335 7.89 -18.83 3.82
C GLY A 335 8.37 -20.15 3.20
N TYR A 336 7.69 -21.25 3.52
CA TYR A 336 7.97 -22.57 2.96
C TYR A 336 9.42 -23.03 3.19
N GLY A 337 9.99 -22.62 4.33
CA GLY A 337 11.35 -22.98 4.75
C GLY A 337 12.49 -22.25 4.03
N VAL A 338 12.20 -21.20 3.23
CA VAL A 338 13.21 -20.43 2.49
C VAL A 338 14.05 -19.58 3.45
N GLY A 339 13.44 -18.68 4.22
CA GLY A 339 14.14 -17.82 5.19
C GLY A 339 14.17 -16.36 4.79
N CYS A 340 15.19 -15.64 5.24
CA CYS A 340 15.37 -14.20 5.01
C CYS A 340 16.82 -13.87 4.68
N LYS A 341 17.02 -12.70 4.06
CA LYS A 341 18.32 -12.20 3.62
C LYS A 341 18.34 -10.67 3.66
N LEU A 342 19.49 -10.10 4.01
CA LEU A 342 19.79 -8.69 3.86
C LEU A 342 20.84 -8.50 2.75
N VAL A 343 20.58 -7.54 1.87
CA VAL A 343 21.41 -7.23 0.71
C VAL A 343 21.81 -5.77 0.77
N ASP A 344 23.10 -5.50 0.74
CA ASP A 344 23.63 -4.16 0.54
C ASP A 344 23.61 -3.85 -0.96
N ILE A 345 23.00 -2.72 -1.31
CA ILE A 345 22.86 -2.24 -2.69
C ILE A 345 23.49 -0.86 -2.88
N SER A 346 24.33 -0.41 -1.93
CA SER A 346 24.97 0.90 -1.93
C SER A 346 26.19 1.00 -2.87
N GLY A 347 26.78 -0.14 -3.23
CA GLY A 347 27.87 -0.23 -4.21
C GLY A 347 27.37 -0.44 -5.64
N ASP A 348 28.30 -0.74 -6.55
CA ASP A 348 28.00 -1.03 -7.96
C ASP A 348 27.28 -2.39 -8.14
N GLU A 349 27.46 -3.31 -7.19
CA GLU A 349 26.85 -4.64 -7.19
C GLU A 349 26.08 -4.90 -5.89
N ALA A 350 25.02 -5.70 -5.98
CA ALA A 350 24.25 -6.14 -4.83
C ALA A 350 24.98 -7.25 -4.06
N LYS A 351 25.33 -6.98 -2.80
CA LYS A 351 26.10 -7.89 -1.95
C LYS A 351 25.24 -8.45 -0.82
N GLU A 352 25.28 -9.76 -0.62
CA GLU A 352 24.67 -10.37 0.57
C GLU A 352 25.44 -9.94 1.83
N VAL A 353 24.72 -9.37 2.79
CA VAL A 353 25.27 -9.06 4.13
C VAL A 353 25.14 -10.29 5.02
N TRP A 354 23.93 -10.86 5.06
CA TRP A 354 23.65 -12.10 5.77
C TRP A 354 22.42 -12.80 5.17
N SER A 355 22.31 -14.11 5.40
CA SER A 355 21.10 -14.89 5.15
C SER A 355 20.90 -15.96 6.23
N ASN A 356 19.65 -16.19 6.64
CA ASN A 356 19.31 -17.20 7.64
C ASN A 356 17.81 -17.60 7.57
N LYS A 357 17.33 -18.32 8.59
CA LYS A 357 15.93 -18.82 8.66
C LYS A 357 15.15 -18.28 9.86
N VAL A 358 15.59 -17.17 10.47
CA VAL A 358 14.88 -16.55 11.61
C VAL A 358 13.49 -16.09 11.17
N MET A 359 13.41 -15.38 10.03
CA MET A 359 12.15 -14.96 9.44
C MET A 359 11.85 -15.73 8.15
N LYS A 360 10.83 -16.59 8.20
CA LYS A 360 10.25 -17.30 7.06
C LYS A 360 8.83 -16.80 6.85
N ASN A 361 8.69 -15.54 6.46
CA ASN A 361 7.38 -14.90 6.40
C ASN A 361 6.55 -15.43 5.23
N HIS A 362 5.31 -15.80 5.53
CA HIS A 362 4.38 -16.35 4.54
C HIS A 362 3.60 -15.22 3.85
N HIS A 363 2.39 -14.88 4.31
CA HIS A 363 1.56 -13.81 3.73
C HIS A 363 1.59 -12.50 4.54
N GLY A 364 1.97 -12.59 5.81
CA GLY A 364 1.75 -11.56 6.82
C GLY A 364 2.49 -10.25 6.67
N GLY A 365 3.51 -10.23 5.81
CA GLY A 365 4.48 -9.16 5.75
C GLY A 365 5.37 -9.08 6.99
N VAL A 366 6.37 -8.21 6.88
CA VAL A 366 7.31 -7.85 7.93
C VAL A 366 7.38 -6.33 8.03
N ILE A 367 7.70 -5.77 9.19
CA ILE A 367 7.82 -4.32 9.39
C ILE A 367 9.11 -4.02 10.13
N LYS A 368 9.92 -3.08 9.62
CA LYS A 368 11.10 -2.58 10.32
C LYS A 368 10.68 -1.43 11.24
N VAL A 369 10.99 -1.51 12.53
CA VAL A 369 10.81 -0.43 13.51
C VAL A 369 12.15 -0.20 14.19
N GLY A 370 12.73 0.99 14.02
CA GLY A 370 14.09 1.27 14.49
C GLY A 370 15.10 0.27 13.90
N GLU A 371 15.81 -0.43 14.77
CA GLU A 371 16.84 -1.42 14.41
C GLU A 371 16.29 -2.85 14.21
N TYR A 372 14.99 -3.05 14.40
CA TYR A 372 14.39 -4.39 14.47
C TYR A 372 13.34 -4.61 13.38
N VAL A 373 13.16 -5.88 12.99
CA VAL A 373 12.13 -6.34 12.08
C VAL A 373 11.16 -7.23 12.83
N TYR A 374 9.87 -6.93 12.69
CA TYR A 374 8.77 -7.67 13.30
C TYR A 374 7.94 -8.35 12.22
N GLY A 375 7.52 -9.58 12.47
CA GLY A 375 6.61 -10.29 11.57
C GLY A 375 6.43 -11.76 11.94
N PHE A 376 5.46 -12.40 11.32
CA PHE A 376 5.23 -13.83 11.49
C PHE A 376 6.25 -14.66 10.71
N SER A 377 6.73 -15.75 11.30
CA SER A 377 7.69 -16.69 10.73
C SER A 377 7.17 -18.12 10.83
N ASP A 378 7.21 -18.87 9.74
CA ASP A 378 6.81 -20.28 9.69
C ASP A 378 7.56 -21.10 10.76
N GLY A 379 6.85 -21.55 11.80
CA GLY A 379 7.41 -22.36 12.88
C GLY A 379 7.54 -21.59 14.20
N PRO A 380 8.38 -20.54 14.29
CA PRO A 380 8.55 -19.75 15.52
C PRO A 380 7.36 -18.87 15.93
N GLY A 381 6.45 -18.52 15.00
CA GLY A 381 5.36 -17.59 15.30
C GLY A 381 5.73 -16.13 15.05
N LEU A 382 5.29 -15.21 15.90
CA LEU A 382 5.65 -13.78 15.82
C LEU A 382 7.11 -13.59 16.25
N VAL A 383 7.93 -12.96 15.42
CA VAL A 383 9.37 -12.82 15.62
C VAL A 383 9.78 -11.35 15.66
N CYS A 384 10.70 -11.03 16.57
CA CYS A 384 11.55 -9.84 16.50
C CYS A 384 12.97 -10.26 16.10
N GLN A 385 13.51 -9.62 15.07
CA GLN A 385 14.83 -9.89 14.51
C GLN A 385 15.63 -8.59 14.44
N ASN A 386 16.92 -8.62 14.78
CA ASN A 386 17.80 -7.49 14.53
C ASN A 386 18.03 -7.31 13.03
N PHE A 387 17.72 -6.13 12.48
CA PHE A 387 17.82 -5.86 11.04
C PHE A 387 19.25 -5.95 10.52
N LYS A 388 20.23 -5.46 11.27
CA LYS A 388 21.63 -5.39 10.81
C LYS A 388 22.37 -6.72 10.97
N THR A 389 22.16 -7.44 12.07
CA THR A 389 22.87 -8.71 12.34
C THR A 389 22.11 -9.94 11.83
N GLY A 390 20.79 -9.83 11.63
CA GLY A 390 19.92 -10.94 11.27
C GLY A 390 19.61 -11.90 12.42
N GLU A 391 20.08 -11.62 13.64
CA GLU A 391 19.85 -12.48 14.81
C GLU A 391 18.42 -12.37 15.32
N GLN A 392 17.87 -13.50 15.80
CA GLN A 392 16.60 -13.50 16.50
C GLN A 392 16.79 -12.81 17.86
N VAL A 393 15.92 -11.85 18.17
CA VAL A 393 15.86 -11.21 19.49
C VAL A 393 14.90 -11.99 20.38
N TRP A 394 13.68 -12.20 19.91
CA TRP A 394 12.68 -13.04 20.57
C TRP A 394 11.70 -13.63 19.55
N SER A 395 10.97 -14.67 19.96
CA SER A 395 9.87 -15.26 19.20
C SER A 395 8.74 -15.67 20.14
N GLU A 396 7.49 -15.50 19.73
CA GLU A 396 6.30 -15.85 20.50
C GLU A 396 5.32 -16.69 19.67
N ARG A 397 4.72 -17.72 20.28
CA ARG A 397 3.85 -18.68 19.58
C ARG A 397 2.70 -19.16 20.45
N GLY A 398 1.58 -19.47 19.80
CA GLY A 398 0.35 -19.94 20.46
C GLY A 398 -0.72 -18.86 20.43
N GLU A 399 -1.99 -19.21 20.70
CA GLU A 399 -3.09 -18.24 20.80
C GLU A 399 -3.18 -17.27 19.60
N GLY A 400 -3.18 -17.82 18.37
CA GLY A 400 -3.19 -17.00 17.15
C GLY A 400 -1.83 -16.40 16.75
N LYS A 401 -0.77 -16.59 17.51
CA LYS A 401 0.57 -16.06 17.21
C LYS A 401 1.41 -16.93 16.27
N SER A 402 0.82 -17.95 15.62
CA SER A 402 1.56 -18.88 14.76
C SER A 402 1.85 -18.33 13.36
N LYS A 403 0.84 -17.72 12.73
CA LYS A 403 0.89 -17.11 11.40
C LYS A 403 -0.20 -16.04 11.34
N GLY A 404 0.05 -14.97 10.62
CA GLY A 404 -0.84 -13.82 10.62
C GLY A 404 -0.25 -12.66 9.83
N ALA A 405 -0.91 -11.51 9.85
CA ALA A 405 -0.43 -10.26 9.27
C ALA A 405 -0.14 -9.21 10.35
N VAL A 406 0.76 -8.26 10.03
CA VAL A 406 1.23 -7.21 10.95
C VAL A 406 1.04 -5.83 10.33
N HIS A 407 0.68 -4.87 11.18
CA HIS A 407 0.61 -3.43 10.88
C HIS A 407 1.24 -2.65 12.04
N TYR A 408 1.88 -1.52 11.76
CA TYR A 408 2.50 -0.69 12.79
C TYR A 408 1.79 0.63 12.95
N VAL A 409 1.57 1.05 14.19
CA VAL A 409 1.05 2.38 14.55
C VAL A 409 1.61 2.78 15.91
N ASP A 410 2.27 3.94 15.97
CA ASP A 410 2.74 4.60 17.20
C ASP A 410 3.32 3.65 18.29
N GLY A 411 4.40 2.94 17.97
CA GLY A 411 5.06 2.03 18.91
C GLY A 411 4.35 0.68 19.13
N MET A 412 3.22 0.45 18.47
CA MET A 412 2.45 -0.79 18.57
C MET A 412 2.45 -1.58 17.26
N LEU A 413 2.33 -2.89 17.41
CA LEU A 413 1.96 -3.84 16.37
C LEU A 413 0.49 -4.18 16.53
N VAL A 414 -0.27 -4.01 15.45
CA VAL A 414 -1.60 -4.60 15.29
C VAL A 414 -1.46 -5.85 14.45
N CYS A 415 -1.78 -6.98 15.04
CA CYS A 415 -1.60 -8.29 14.45
C CYS A 415 -2.94 -8.97 14.25
N ILE A 416 -3.06 -9.79 13.22
CA ILE A 416 -4.23 -10.64 13.00
C ILE A 416 -3.79 -12.07 12.67
N ASP A 417 -4.38 -13.07 13.33
CA ASP A 417 -4.07 -14.47 13.03
C ASP A 417 -4.75 -14.93 11.72
N GLU A 418 -4.09 -15.79 10.96
CA GLU A 418 -4.60 -16.21 9.65
C GLU A 418 -5.73 -17.25 9.72
N SER A 419 -5.99 -17.89 10.86
CA SER A 419 -6.98 -18.96 10.95
C SER A 419 -8.37 -18.43 11.28
N GLU A 420 -8.48 -17.73 12.39
CA GLU A 420 -9.74 -17.27 12.96
C GLU A 420 -9.93 -15.75 12.88
N GLY A 421 -8.89 -15.00 12.52
CA GLY A 421 -8.96 -13.54 12.43
C GLY A 421 -8.97 -12.84 13.79
N SER A 422 -8.51 -13.49 14.86
CA SER A 422 -8.27 -12.83 16.15
C SER A 422 -7.23 -11.73 15.97
N CYS A 423 -7.65 -10.51 16.29
CA CYS A 423 -6.81 -9.33 16.24
C CYS A 423 -6.26 -9.03 17.63
N PHE A 424 -4.98 -8.69 17.73
CA PHE A 424 -4.34 -8.32 18.99
C PHE A 424 -3.40 -7.15 18.81
N LEU A 425 -3.27 -6.37 19.88
CA LEU A 425 -2.35 -5.25 20.02
C LEU A 425 -1.15 -5.70 20.84
N ALA A 426 0.06 -5.42 20.38
CA ALA A 426 1.28 -5.72 21.11
C ALA A 426 2.29 -4.56 20.98
N LYS A 427 3.20 -4.40 21.95
CA LYS A 427 4.28 -3.42 21.80
C LYS A 427 5.28 -3.85 20.73
N ALA A 428 5.71 -2.91 19.90
CA ALA A 428 6.85 -3.09 19.02
C ALA A 428 8.16 -2.89 19.82
N SER A 429 8.49 -3.84 20.70
CA SER A 429 9.63 -3.74 21.62
C SER A 429 10.66 -4.85 21.39
N PRO A 430 11.97 -4.56 21.45
CA PRO A 430 12.99 -5.61 21.49
C PRO A 430 13.13 -6.29 22.87
N ASP A 431 12.58 -5.71 23.94
CA ASP A 431 12.76 -6.23 25.31
C ASP A 431 11.94 -7.52 25.58
N GLY A 432 10.98 -7.82 24.70
CA GLY A 432 10.14 -9.00 24.78
C GLY A 432 8.78 -8.77 24.15
N PHE A 433 7.96 -9.82 24.13
CA PHE A 433 6.58 -9.73 23.70
C PHE A 433 5.69 -9.24 24.84
N GLU A 434 4.89 -8.20 24.59
CA GLU A 434 3.89 -7.69 25.52
C GLU A 434 2.57 -7.45 24.77
N GLU A 435 1.56 -8.29 25.05
CA GLU A 435 0.21 -8.15 24.50
C GLU A 435 -0.62 -7.19 25.35
N LEU A 436 -1.24 -6.21 24.69
CA LEU A 436 -2.04 -5.15 25.31
C LEU A 436 -3.54 -5.33 25.10
N GLY A 437 -3.96 -6.40 24.43
CA GLY A 437 -5.37 -6.73 24.27
C GLY A 437 -5.64 -7.47 22.99
N ARG A 438 -6.79 -8.12 22.95
CA ARG A 438 -7.17 -9.04 21.89
C ARG A 438 -8.68 -9.14 21.78
N PHE A 439 -9.16 -9.34 20.56
CA PHE A 439 -10.55 -9.65 20.29
C PHE A 439 -10.69 -10.52 19.03
N PRO A 440 -11.76 -11.33 18.93
CA PRO A 440 -12.09 -12.02 17.69
C PRO A 440 -12.78 -11.06 16.71
N MET A 441 -12.73 -11.35 15.40
CA MET A 441 -13.67 -10.68 14.49
C MET A 441 -15.12 -10.93 14.94
N PRO A 442 -16.00 -9.92 14.87
CA PRO A 442 -17.40 -10.05 15.30
C PRO A 442 -18.14 -11.17 14.56
N ARG A 443 -17.75 -11.43 13.30
CA ARG A 443 -18.33 -12.45 12.44
C ARG A 443 -17.24 -13.06 11.55
N LYS A 444 -17.51 -14.29 11.09
CA LYS A 444 -16.65 -15.01 10.14
C LYS A 444 -17.38 -15.19 8.82
N THR A 445 -16.65 -15.08 7.72
CA THR A 445 -17.21 -15.38 6.41
C THR A 445 -17.56 -16.86 6.28
N LYS A 446 -18.64 -17.17 5.56
CA LYS A 446 -18.96 -18.54 5.14
C LYS A 446 -18.15 -18.98 3.91
N LEU A 447 -17.52 -18.04 3.19
CA LEU A 447 -16.78 -18.34 1.97
C LEU A 447 -15.53 -19.20 2.19
N ARG A 448 -15.05 -19.30 3.44
CA ARG A 448 -13.93 -20.17 3.81
C ARG A 448 -14.37 -21.58 4.21
N GLU A 449 -15.65 -21.82 4.50
CA GLU A 449 -16.14 -23.14 4.91
C GLU A 449 -15.89 -24.19 3.80
N GLY A 450 -15.32 -25.34 4.17
CA GLY A 450 -14.97 -26.40 3.20
C GLY A 450 -13.78 -26.07 2.28
N THR A 451 -13.11 -24.94 2.46
CA THR A 451 -11.93 -24.53 1.68
C THR A 451 -10.65 -24.57 2.52
N SER A 452 -9.51 -24.27 1.89
CA SER A 452 -8.25 -24.01 2.59
C SER A 452 -8.02 -22.51 2.85
N GLY A 453 -9.01 -21.65 2.59
CA GLY A 453 -8.94 -20.20 2.74
C GLY A 453 -8.66 -19.77 4.19
N LYS A 454 -8.03 -18.60 4.32
CA LYS A 454 -7.51 -18.04 5.58
C LYS A 454 -7.83 -16.55 5.65
N VAL A 455 -7.42 -15.89 6.73
CA VAL A 455 -7.46 -14.43 6.88
C VAL A 455 -6.09 -13.87 6.53
N TRP A 456 -5.91 -13.45 5.27
CA TRP A 456 -4.61 -12.96 4.77
C TRP A 456 -4.58 -11.45 4.48
N THR A 457 -5.70 -10.75 4.69
CA THR A 457 -5.74 -9.30 4.56
C THR A 457 -5.02 -8.66 5.75
N HIS A 458 -4.15 -7.70 5.47
CA HIS A 458 -3.43 -6.96 6.51
C HIS A 458 -4.40 -6.03 7.25
N PRO A 459 -4.28 -5.91 8.59
CA PRO A 459 -5.03 -4.91 9.32
C PRO A 459 -4.54 -3.51 8.92
N VAL A 460 -5.43 -2.52 8.93
CA VAL A 460 -5.04 -1.12 8.69
C VAL A 460 -5.57 -0.27 9.81
N VAL A 461 -4.67 0.38 10.55
CA VAL A 461 -5.02 1.47 11.47
C VAL A 461 -4.67 2.80 10.82
N VAL A 462 -5.66 3.67 10.68
CA VAL A 462 -5.49 5.04 10.19
C VAL A 462 -6.66 5.91 10.66
N ASN A 463 -6.40 7.19 10.95
CA ASN A 463 -7.35 8.12 11.55
C ASN A 463 -8.01 7.62 12.85
N GLY A 464 -7.31 6.76 13.59
CA GLY A 464 -7.76 6.04 14.78
C GLY A 464 -8.95 5.11 14.55
N LYS A 465 -9.11 4.65 13.32
CA LYS A 465 -9.98 3.54 12.97
C LYS A 465 -9.13 2.33 12.59
N LEU A 466 -9.55 1.15 13.05
CA LEU A 466 -8.99 -0.13 12.64
C LEU A 466 -9.92 -0.78 11.62
N TYR A 467 -9.39 -1.10 10.44
CA TYR A 467 -10.08 -1.80 9.38
C TYR A 467 -9.57 -3.24 9.29
N LEU A 468 -10.50 -4.19 9.37
CA LEU A 468 -10.24 -5.63 9.23
C LEU A 468 -11.11 -6.21 8.12
N ARG A 469 -10.58 -7.18 7.37
CA ARG A 469 -11.32 -7.86 6.29
C ARG A 469 -11.16 -9.37 6.34
N ASP A 470 -12.28 -10.09 6.19
CA ASP A 470 -12.33 -11.54 5.96
C ASP A 470 -13.24 -11.82 4.75
N GLN A 471 -12.64 -12.08 3.59
CA GLN A 471 -13.33 -12.29 2.31
C GLN A 471 -14.31 -11.17 1.97
N ASP A 472 -15.62 -11.43 2.10
CA ASP A 472 -16.78 -10.57 1.82
C ASP A 472 -17.14 -9.63 2.97
N LEU A 473 -16.48 -9.76 4.12
CA LEU A 473 -16.72 -8.93 5.31
C LEU A 473 -15.60 -7.90 5.50
N VAL A 474 -15.97 -6.63 5.70
CA VAL A 474 -15.09 -5.56 6.21
C VAL A 474 -15.68 -5.00 7.51
N PHE A 475 -14.84 -4.75 8.50
CA PHE A 475 -15.21 -4.18 9.78
C PHE A 475 -14.39 -2.92 10.06
N CYS A 476 -15.00 -1.94 10.71
CA CYS A 476 -14.34 -0.75 11.22
C CYS A 476 -14.53 -0.64 12.73
N PHE A 477 -13.44 -0.44 13.46
CA PHE A 477 -13.44 -0.27 14.90
C PHE A 477 -12.85 1.08 15.31
N ASP A 478 -13.34 1.66 16.40
CA ASP A 478 -12.73 2.84 17.01
C ASP A 478 -11.61 2.44 17.96
N VAL A 479 -10.38 2.87 17.67
CA VAL A 479 -9.20 2.57 18.48
C VAL A 479 -8.65 3.77 19.24
N LYS A 480 -9.31 4.94 19.18
CA LYS A 480 -8.88 6.13 19.93
C LYS A 480 -9.23 6.09 21.41
N GLY A 481 -10.22 5.27 21.78
CA GLY A 481 -10.73 5.18 23.16
C GLY A 481 -11.80 6.21 23.46
#